data_AF-A0A914F1B4-F1
#
_entry.id   AF-A0A914F1B4-F1
#
_cell.length_a   1.000
_cell.length_b   1.000
_cell.length_c   1.000
_cell.angle_alpha   90.00
_cell.angle_beta   90.00
_cell.angle_gamma   90.00
#
_symmetry.space_group_name_H-M   'P 1'
#
loop_
_entity.id
_entity.type
_entity.pdbx_description
1 polymer ?
#
loop_
_entity_poly.entity_id
_entity_poly.type
_entity_poly.pdbx_seq_one_letter_code
_entity_poly.pdbx_strand_id
1 'polypeptide(L)'
;MFYGNLEAAEKIYLDNDRKDLAIDMHRKMNNWPRILKMLQQSGASNSDALMIEAWKEVGDWFAERQKWAMAAKHYAAGNHFDDLVDCYIKLDDFGKMEQLMHQLPDNHAVLLRLAEHFSSAGLCELAVDCYVRCEQHETALDTSIKLNQWDMAVDISKRYHLRDVESLLGKYAADLTGNNEKTMAAVQLFRKAGKFLLAARKVFEMAQEETNNATAKRLKKLYVLGALLVEMYRDQNKAQLAKDKDNNVAGASSATVALQGLLEEDKSLSMADARLIDTAWRGAEAWHFLMLAHQQLYAKEYVAALKTCLVVSEYDEFVDTYEIHCMLALVAVHARQFGIASKAFMKINSLPNVSDEEKEKYSQLAMEIFLKYPPQDTRDAKIECTTCEAVIPDCSIVCPNASCNTRFPICIASGRPLLDYQFWLCPSCKHRAYEQEIQSYKFCPLCHCEI
;
A
#
# COMPACT_ATOMS: atom_id res chain seq x y z
N MET A 1 -31.49 -33.34 61.04
CA MET A 1 -32.32 -32.67 60.02
C MET A 1 -32.20 -31.17 60.29
N PHE A 2 -31.58 -30.41 59.39
CA PHE A 2 -31.26 -29.00 59.60
C PHE A 2 -32.56 -28.17 59.46
N TYR A 3 -32.95 -27.43 60.49
CA TYR A 3 -34.27 -26.80 60.64
C TYR A 3 -34.48 -25.49 59.85
N GLY A 4 -33.81 -25.33 58.71
CA GLY A 4 -34.15 -24.32 57.70
C GLY A 4 -33.93 -22.84 58.06
N ASN A 5 -33.59 -22.48 59.30
CA ASN A 5 -33.38 -21.09 59.68
C ASN A 5 -31.89 -20.73 59.73
N LEU A 6 -31.28 -20.65 58.53
CA LEU A 6 -29.89 -20.24 58.34
C LEU A 6 -29.62 -18.82 58.85
N GLU A 7 -30.61 -17.93 58.76
CA GLU A 7 -30.49 -16.54 59.21
C GLU A 7 -30.40 -16.43 60.73
N ALA A 8 -31.19 -17.22 61.47
CA ALA A 8 -31.10 -17.28 62.92
C ALA A 8 -29.77 -17.89 63.39
N ALA A 9 -29.31 -18.95 62.73
CA ALA A 9 -28.01 -19.56 63.02
C ALA A 9 -26.85 -18.60 62.74
N GLU A 10 -26.89 -17.91 61.60
CA GLU A 10 -25.92 -16.87 61.25
C GLU A 10 -25.89 -15.75 62.29
N LYS A 11 -27.05 -15.25 62.70
CA LYS A 11 -27.15 -14.20 63.72
C LYS A 11 -26.51 -14.62 65.04
N ILE A 12 -26.76 -15.86 65.50
CA ILE A 12 -26.13 -16.39 66.71
C ILE A 12 -24.61 -16.43 66.57
N TYR A 13 -24.07 -16.89 65.44
CA TYR A 13 -22.63 -16.90 65.23
C TYR A 13 -22.00 -15.51 65.19
N LEU A 14 -22.69 -14.54 64.57
CA LEU A 14 -22.25 -13.14 64.52
C LEU A 14 -22.34 -12.45 65.88
N ASP A 15 -23.41 -12.67 66.64
CA ASP A 15 -23.61 -12.12 68.00
C ASP A 15 -22.56 -12.65 69.00
N ASN A 16 -21.92 -13.78 68.70
CA ASN A 16 -20.84 -14.38 69.50
C ASN A 16 -19.43 -14.11 68.92
N ASP A 17 -19.28 -13.19 67.97
CA ASP A 17 -18.02 -12.88 67.27
C ASP A 17 -17.36 -14.08 66.56
N ARG A 18 -18.11 -15.15 66.30
CA ARG A 18 -17.65 -16.39 65.64
C ARG A 18 -18.02 -16.43 64.16
N LYS A 19 -17.54 -15.45 63.41
CA LYS A 19 -17.75 -15.34 61.96
C LYS A 19 -17.17 -16.53 61.18
N ASP A 20 -16.08 -17.11 61.66
CA ASP A 20 -15.46 -18.33 61.13
C ASP A 20 -16.46 -19.49 61.04
N LEU A 21 -17.27 -19.70 62.08
CA LEU A 21 -18.30 -20.74 62.11
C LEU A 21 -19.49 -20.42 61.19
N ALA A 22 -19.83 -19.14 61.05
CA ALA A 22 -20.85 -18.71 60.09
C ALA A 22 -20.40 -18.97 58.64
N ILE A 23 -19.13 -18.73 58.33
CA ILE A 23 -18.54 -19.02 57.00
C ILE A 23 -18.51 -20.53 56.75
N ASP A 24 -18.05 -21.35 57.72
CA ASP A 24 -18.01 -22.82 57.56
C ASP A 24 -19.41 -23.43 57.40
N MET A 25 -20.41 -22.89 58.12
CA MET A 25 -21.81 -23.26 57.93
C MET A 25 -22.30 -22.96 56.50
N HIS A 26 -22.08 -21.74 56.01
CA HIS A 26 -22.50 -21.38 54.64
C HIS A 26 -21.73 -22.14 53.57
N ARG A 27 -20.47 -22.52 53.82
CA ARG A 27 -19.66 -23.35 52.91
C ARG A 27 -20.26 -24.75 52.77
N LYS A 28 -20.67 -25.37 53.89
CA LYS A 28 -21.38 -26.66 53.89
C LYS A 28 -22.73 -26.62 53.19
N MET A 29 -23.35 -25.45 53.14
CA MET A 29 -24.65 -25.22 52.50
C MET A 29 -24.53 -24.69 51.06
N ASN A 30 -23.31 -24.58 50.52
CA ASN A 30 -23.01 -24.05 49.18
C ASN A 30 -23.55 -22.62 48.94
N ASN A 31 -23.69 -21.81 50.00
CA ASN A 31 -24.24 -20.45 49.93
C ASN A 31 -23.13 -19.40 49.74
N TRP A 32 -22.41 -19.51 48.63
CA TRP A 32 -21.28 -18.65 48.28
C TRP A 32 -21.61 -17.16 48.14
N PRO A 33 -22.78 -16.74 47.60
CA PRO A 33 -23.13 -15.33 47.54
C PRO A 33 -23.22 -14.66 48.93
N ARG A 34 -23.70 -15.40 49.95
CA ARG A 34 -23.75 -14.89 51.33
C ARG A 34 -22.35 -14.79 51.93
N ILE A 35 -21.50 -15.80 51.71
CA ILE A 35 -20.10 -15.80 52.14
C ILE A 35 -19.37 -14.58 51.56
N LEU A 36 -19.50 -14.34 50.25
CA LEU A 36 -18.85 -13.21 49.59
C LEU A 36 -19.27 -11.86 50.18
N LYS A 37 -20.56 -11.68 50.45
CA LYS A 37 -21.08 -10.47 51.11
C LYS A 37 -20.52 -10.30 52.53
N MET A 38 -20.44 -11.38 53.30
CA MET A 38 -19.84 -11.37 54.63
C MET A 38 -18.34 -11.03 54.58
N LEU A 39 -17.61 -11.49 53.56
CA LEU A 39 -16.20 -11.19 53.38
C LEU A 39 -15.96 -9.72 53.02
N GLN A 40 -16.78 -9.15 52.13
CA GLN A 40 -16.68 -7.73 51.73
C GLN A 40 -17.03 -6.74 52.85
N GLN A 41 -17.94 -7.13 53.76
CA GLN A 41 -18.38 -6.27 54.87
C GLN A 41 -17.38 -6.18 56.03
N SER A 42 -16.42 -7.10 56.10
CA SER A 42 -15.37 -7.05 57.13
C SER A 42 -14.05 -6.65 56.50
N GLY A 43 -13.61 -5.44 56.79
CA GLY A 43 -12.30 -4.96 56.34
C GLY A 43 -11.14 -5.85 56.82
N ALA A 44 -10.17 -6.04 55.93
CA ALA A 44 -8.77 -6.44 56.12
C ALA A 44 -8.38 -7.68 56.98
N SER A 45 -9.29 -8.38 57.65
CA SER A 45 -8.94 -9.54 58.52
C SER A 45 -9.38 -10.91 57.98
N ASN A 46 -9.78 -11.02 56.70
CA ASN A 46 -10.12 -12.31 56.10
C ASN A 46 -8.97 -12.85 55.25
N SER A 47 -8.85 -14.17 55.16
CA SER A 47 -7.87 -14.83 54.28
C SER A 47 -8.16 -14.51 52.81
N ASP A 48 -7.21 -13.87 52.12
CA ASP A 48 -7.30 -13.53 50.69
C ASP A 48 -7.64 -14.76 49.83
N ALA A 49 -7.15 -15.94 50.21
CA ALA A 49 -7.43 -17.20 49.52
C ALA A 49 -8.92 -17.56 49.53
N LEU A 50 -9.61 -17.35 50.66
CA LEU A 50 -11.04 -17.66 50.79
C LEU A 50 -11.91 -16.65 50.05
N MET A 51 -11.43 -15.42 49.86
CA MET A 51 -12.09 -14.42 49.03
C MET A 51 -11.99 -14.77 47.53
N ILE A 52 -10.81 -15.21 47.08
CA ILE A 52 -10.59 -15.69 45.71
C ILE A 52 -11.45 -16.92 45.42
N GLU A 53 -11.52 -17.88 46.34
CA GLU A 53 -12.40 -19.06 46.24
C GLU A 53 -13.88 -18.64 46.14
N ALA A 54 -14.34 -17.74 47.01
CA ALA A 54 -15.71 -17.27 46.99
C ALA A 54 -16.08 -16.57 45.67
N TRP A 55 -15.18 -15.77 45.09
CA TRP A 55 -15.42 -15.15 43.78
C TRP A 55 -15.59 -16.18 42.66
N LYS A 56 -14.79 -17.25 42.67
CA LYS A 56 -14.89 -18.34 41.70
C LYS A 56 -16.24 -19.03 41.78
N GLU A 57 -16.62 -19.49 42.97
CA GLU A 57 -17.83 -20.27 43.20
C GLU A 57 -19.10 -19.46 42.89
N VAL A 58 -19.10 -18.16 43.19
CA VAL A 58 -20.20 -17.28 42.75
C VAL A 58 -20.19 -17.12 41.22
N GLY A 59 -19.02 -17.00 40.59
CA GLY A 59 -18.88 -17.00 39.13
C GLY A 59 -19.46 -18.26 38.49
N ASP A 60 -19.06 -19.44 39.00
CA ASP A 60 -19.51 -20.76 38.53
C ASP A 60 -21.03 -20.88 38.64
N TRP A 61 -21.61 -20.45 39.77
CA TRP A 61 -23.06 -20.40 39.97
C TRP A 61 -23.81 -19.57 38.91
N PHE A 62 -23.23 -18.45 38.44
CA PHE A 62 -23.80 -17.66 37.33
C PHE A 62 -23.55 -18.30 35.96
N ALA A 63 -22.37 -18.90 35.75
CA ALA A 63 -21.98 -19.57 34.51
C ALA A 63 -22.88 -20.79 34.23
N GLU A 64 -23.19 -21.61 35.24
CA GLU A 64 -24.15 -22.73 35.16
C GLU A 64 -25.54 -22.28 34.69
N ARG A 65 -25.91 -21.04 34.99
CA ARG A 65 -27.18 -20.42 34.58
C ARG A 65 -27.08 -19.63 33.28
N GLN A 66 -25.95 -19.73 32.57
CA GLN A 66 -25.67 -19.03 31.33
C GLN A 66 -25.73 -17.50 31.44
N LYS A 67 -25.55 -16.96 32.66
CA LYS A 67 -25.49 -15.52 32.91
C LYS A 67 -24.05 -15.03 32.77
N TRP A 68 -23.48 -15.18 31.58
CA TRP A 68 -22.04 -14.95 31.29
C TRP A 68 -21.56 -13.55 31.67
N ALA A 69 -22.38 -12.51 31.46
CA ALA A 69 -22.02 -11.14 31.83
C ALA A 69 -21.90 -10.91 33.35
N MET A 70 -22.66 -11.67 34.15
CA MET A 70 -22.56 -11.62 35.62
C MET A 70 -21.39 -12.49 36.10
N ALA A 71 -21.22 -13.67 35.51
CA ALA A 71 -20.09 -14.56 35.79
C ALA A 71 -18.74 -13.85 35.54
N ALA A 72 -18.59 -13.19 34.39
CA ALA A 72 -17.38 -12.42 34.03
C ALA A 72 -17.01 -11.37 35.08
N LYS A 73 -17.99 -10.64 35.65
CA LYS A 73 -17.72 -9.64 36.70
C LYS A 73 -17.11 -10.26 37.95
N HIS A 74 -17.52 -11.47 38.29
CA HIS A 74 -17.05 -12.17 39.48
C HIS A 74 -15.71 -12.86 39.25
N TYR A 75 -15.49 -13.48 38.09
CA TYR A 75 -14.18 -14.02 37.73
C TYR A 75 -13.11 -12.93 37.60
N ALA A 76 -13.45 -11.77 37.03
CA ALA A 76 -12.54 -10.63 36.97
C ALA A 76 -12.17 -10.10 38.36
N ALA A 77 -13.13 -10.05 39.30
CA ALA A 77 -12.85 -9.62 40.67
C ALA A 77 -11.98 -10.62 41.46
N GLY A 78 -12.03 -11.91 41.10
CA GLY A 78 -11.22 -12.97 41.69
C GLY A 78 -9.90 -13.28 40.96
N ASN A 79 -9.57 -12.56 39.88
CA ASN A 79 -8.44 -12.86 38.99
C ASN A 79 -8.45 -14.29 38.40
N HIS A 80 -9.63 -14.88 38.19
CA HIS A 80 -9.78 -16.19 37.56
C HIS A 80 -9.82 -16.04 36.04
N PHE A 81 -8.65 -15.87 35.43
CA PHE A 81 -8.55 -15.50 34.01
C PHE A 81 -9.00 -16.61 33.04
N ASP A 82 -8.80 -17.89 33.39
CA ASP A 82 -9.24 -19.02 32.56
C ASP A 82 -10.76 -19.01 32.35
N ASP A 83 -11.52 -18.91 33.45
CA ASP A 83 -12.99 -18.87 33.42
C ASP A 83 -13.52 -17.54 32.86
N LEU A 84 -12.77 -16.46 33.06
CA LEU A 84 -13.11 -15.14 32.52
C LEU A 84 -13.06 -15.12 30.98
N VAL A 85 -12.03 -15.74 30.39
CA VAL A 85 -11.93 -15.84 28.93
C VAL A 85 -13.08 -16.64 28.35
N ASP A 86 -13.47 -17.75 28.98
CA ASP A 86 -14.65 -18.49 28.55
C ASP A 86 -15.90 -17.62 28.55
N CYS A 87 -16.11 -16.80 29.58
CA CYS A 87 -17.22 -15.87 29.62
C CYS A 87 -17.17 -14.84 28.49
N TYR A 88 -16.00 -14.26 28.19
CA TYR A 88 -15.85 -13.31 27.09
C TYR A 88 -16.07 -13.98 25.72
N ILE A 89 -15.61 -15.21 25.52
CA ILE A 89 -15.84 -15.98 24.29
C ILE A 89 -17.34 -16.26 24.11
N LYS A 90 -18.06 -16.64 25.18
CA LYS A 90 -19.51 -16.86 25.11
C LYS A 90 -20.31 -15.57 24.86
N LEU A 91 -19.73 -14.42 25.18
CA LEU A 91 -20.33 -13.10 24.93
C LEU A 91 -19.91 -12.50 23.59
N ASP A 92 -18.98 -13.10 22.87
CA ASP A 92 -18.40 -12.59 21.62
C ASP A 92 -17.81 -11.16 21.78
N ASP A 93 -17.27 -10.87 22.97
CA ASP A 93 -16.78 -9.53 23.34
C ASP A 93 -15.27 -9.40 23.07
N PHE A 94 -14.90 -9.24 21.80
CA PHE A 94 -13.50 -9.11 21.37
C PHE A 94 -12.76 -7.94 22.03
N GLY A 95 -13.45 -6.82 22.30
CA GLY A 95 -12.85 -5.66 22.95
C GLY A 95 -12.39 -5.96 24.38
N LYS A 96 -13.19 -6.72 25.16
CA LYS A 96 -12.76 -7.16 26.49
C LYS A 96 -11.68 -8.24 26.46
N MET A 97 -11.67 -9.10 25.44
CA MET A 97 -10.59 -10.07 25.24
C MET A 97 -9.25 -9.37 24.98
N GLU A 98 -9.22 -8.34 24.13
CA GLU A 98 -8.04 -7.53 23.86
C GLU A 98 -7.56 -6.79 25.13
N GLN A 99 -8.48 -6.20 25.90
CA GLN A 99 -8.14 -5.58 27.18
C GLN A 99 -7.53 -6.59 28.17
N LEU A 100 -8.08 -7.80 28.24
CA LEU A 100 -7.55 -8.86 29.09
C LEU A 100 -6.17 -9.32 28.62
N MET A 101 -5.97 -9.48 27.30
CA MET A 101 -4.68 -9.80 26.70
C MET A 101 -3.59 -8.81 27.16
N HIS A 102 -3.87 -7.51 27.15
CA HIS A 102 -2.92 -6.48 27.60
C HIS A 102 -2.65 -6.48 29.11
N GLN A 103 -3.58 -7.01 29.91
CA GLN A 103 -3.42 -7.09 31.37
C GLN A 103 -2.60 -8.31 31.81
N LEU A 104 -2.61 -9.39 31.02
CA LEU A 104 -1.91 -10.63 31.35
C LEU A 104 -0.39 -10.47 31.17
N PRO A 105 0.44 -11.11 32.00
CA PRO A 105 1.89 -11.16 31.81
C PRO A 105 2.26 -12.08 30.64
N ASP A 106 3.48 -11.96 30.15
CA ASP A 106 4.03 -12.83 29.10
C ASP A 106 4.09 -14.29 29.57
N ASN A 107 3.96 -15.23 28.63
CA ASN A 107 3.89 -16.67 28.86
C ASN A 107 2.71 -17.15 29.75
N HIS A 108 1.67 -16.33 29.93
CA HIS A 108 0.47 -16.75 30.64
C HIS A 108 -0.38 -17.73 29.81
N ALA A 109 -0.81 -18.86 30.40
CA ALA A 109 -1.52 -19.93 29.68
C ALA A 109 -2.77 -19.46 28.92
N VAL A 110 -3.53 -18.53 29.51
CA VAL A 110 -4.73 -17.93 28.90
C VAL A 110 -4.45 -17.21 27.58
N LEU A 111 -3.25 -16.67 27.36
CA LEU A 111 -2.89 -16.00 26.10
C LEU A 111 -2.99 -16.97 24.92
N LEU A 112 -2.64 -18.26 25.10
CA LEU A 112 -2.75 -19.26 24.03
C LEU A 112 -4.21 -19.52 23.64
N ARG A 113 -5.11 -19.58 24.63
CA ARG A 113 -6.55 -19.74 24.40
C ARG A 113 -7.13 -18.55 23.64
N LEU A 114 -6.71 -17.33 24.02
CA LEU A 114 -7.07 -16.12 23.30
C LEU A 114 -6.52 -16.13 21.86
N ALA A 115 -5.27 -16.56 21.67
CA ALA A 115 -4.63 -16.65 20.37
C ALA A 115 -5.38 -17.59 19.41
N GLU A 116 -5.75 -18.78 19.88
CA GLU A 116 -6.52 -19.76 19.11
C GLU A 116 -7.88 -19.18 18.70
N HIS A 117 -8.56 -18.49 19.61
CA HIS A 117 -9.84 -17.87 19.33
C HIS A 117 -9.72 -16.72 18.31
N PHE A 118 -8.78 -15.80 18.51
CA PHE A 118 -8.48 -14.71 17.58
C PHE A 118 -8.09 -15.25 16.19
N SER A 119 -7.30 -16.32 16.13
CA SER A 119 -6.93 -17.00 14.89
C SER A 119 -8.17 -17.55 14.16
N SER A 120 -9.06 -18.23 14.88
CA SER A 120 -10.31 -18.75 14.31
C SER A 120 -11.27 -17.65 13.83
N ALA A 121 -11.22 -16.47 14.45
CA ALA A 121 -12.00 -15.29 14.08
C ALA A 121 -11.36 -14.46 12.95
N GLY A 122 -10.15 -14.81 12.51
CA GLY A 122 -9.39 -14.07 11.49
C GLY A 122 -8.68 -12.81 11.99
N LEU A 123 -8.63 -12.58 13.31
CA LEU A 123 -7.96 -11.46 13.96
C LEU A 123 -6.46 -11.75 14.10
N CYS A 124 -5.75 -11.71 12.98
CA CYS A 124 -4.36 -12.16 12.90
C CYS A 124 -3.40 -11.38 13.82
N GLU A 125 -3.53 -10.06 13.91
CA GLU A 125 -2.60 -9.22 14.69
C GLU A 125 -2.66 -9.57 16.18
N LEU A 126 -3.88 -9.69 16.73
CA LEU A 126 -4.10 -10.08 18.13
C LEU A 126 -3.65 -11.53 18.38
N ALA A 127 -3.92 -12.45 17.45
CA ALA A 127 -3.49 -13.84 17.57
C ALA A 127 -1.95 -13.95 17.61
N VAL A 128 -1.28 -13.25 16.70
CA VAL A 128 0.18 -13.23 16.61
C VAL A 128 0.82 -12.61 17.85
N ASP A 129 0.28 -11.50 18.37
CA ASP A 129 0.79 -10.89 19.60
C ASP A 129 0.77 -11.88 20.78
N CYS A 130 -0.37 -12.56 20.98
CA CYS A 130 -0.50 -13.60 22.00
C CYS A 130 0.51 -14.75 21.79
N TYR A 131 0.64 -15.29 20.57
CA TYR A 131 1.57 -16.39 20.29
C TYR A 131 3.03 -15.97 20.49
N VAL A 132 3.40 -14.76 20.07
CA VAL A 132 4.75 -14.22 20.23
C VAL A 132 5.10 -14.04 21.70
N ARG A 133 4.16 -13.51 22.51
CA ARG A 133 4.32 -13.33 23.96
C ARG A 133 4.38 -14.64 24.74
N CYS A 134 3.96 -15.74 24.14
CA CYS A 134 4.10 -17.10 24.66
C CYS A 134 5.25 -17.89 24.01
N GLU A 135 6.19 -17.21 23.32
CA GLU A 135 7.35 -17.81 22.64
C GLU A 135 6.98 -18.85 21.55
N GLN A 136 5.73 -18.88 21.08
CA GLN A 136 5.25 -19.80 20.04
C GLN A 136 5.42 -19.21 18.63
N HIS A 137 6.66 -18.83 18.29
CA HIS A 137 6.96 -18.11 17.05
C HIS A 137 6.59 -18.87 15.76
N GLU A 138 6.75 -20.20 15.74
CA GLU A 138 6.35 -21.03 14.60
C GLU A 138 4.83 -20.99 14.35
N THR A 139 4.03 -21.05 15.42
CA THR A 139 2.57 -21.00 15.32
C THR A 139 2.07 -19.61 14.92
N ALA A 140 2.74 -18.55 15.38
CA ALA A 140 2.48 -17.18 14.96
C ALA A 140 2.72 -17.02 13.45
N LEU A 141 3.83 -17.58 12.95
CA LEU A 141 4.16 -17.59 11.53
C LEU A 141 3.14 -18.40 10.71
N ASP A 142 2.78 -19.61 11.15
CA ASP A 142 1.77 -20.44 10.50
C ASP A 142 0.40 -19.73 10.44
N THR A 143 0.00 -19.07 11.53
CA THR A 143 -1.26 -18.32 11.60
C THR A 143 -1.26 -17.15 10.61
N SER A 144 -0.16 -16.41 10.52
CA SER A 144 0.00 -15.30 9.57
C SER A 144 -0.15 -15.78 8.11
N ILE A 145 0.46 -16.93 7.78
CA ILE A 145 0.36 -17.52 6.44
C ILE A 145 -1.07 -18.02 6.17
N LYS A 146 -1.70 -18.72 7.13
CA LYS A 146 -3.08 -19.23 7.01
C LYS A 146 -4.09 -18.10 6.78
N LEU A 147 -3.90 -16.96 7.43
CA LEU A 147 -4.77 -15.78 7.32
C LEU A 147 -4.37 -14.82 6.18
N ASN A 148 -3.41 -15.21 5.32
CA ASN A 148 -2.91 -14.41 4.20
C ASN A 148 -2.32 -13.03 4.59
N GLN A 149 -1.78 -12.90 5.80
CA GLN A 149 -1.05 -11.73 6.30
C GLN A 149 0.46 -11.93 6.09
N TRP A 150 0.89 -11.71 4.84
CA TRP A 150 2.23 -12.08 4.38
C TRP A 150 3.33 -11.11 4.83
N ASP A 151 3.01 -9.83 4.98
CA ASP A 151 3.86 -8.82 5.61
C ASP A 151 4.26 -9.26 7.02
N MET A 152 3.26 -9.59 7.85
CA MET A 152 3.48 -10.07 9.22
C MET A 152 4.25 -11.40 9.23
N ALA A 153 3.95 -12.32 8.31
CA ALA A 153 4.69 -13.58 8.19
C ALA A 153 6.18 -13.35 7.86
N VAL A 154 6.50 -12.43 6.94
CA VAL A 154 7.88 -12.08 6.58
C VAL A 154 8.59 -11.44 7.77
N ASP A 155 7.93 -10.53 8.48
CA ASP A 155 8.50 -9.84 9.64
C ASP A 155 8.80 -10.80 10.80
N ILE A 156 7.88 -11.72 11.13
CA ILE A 156 8.08 -12.75 12.15
C ILE A 156 9.24 -13.67 11.76
N SER A 157 9.26 -14.15 10.51
CA SER A 157 10.31 -15.05 10.03
C SER A 157 11.69 -14.40 10.12
N LYS A 158 11.82 -13.13 9.72
CA LYS A 158 13.07 -12.37 9.82
C LYS A 158 13.49 -12.12 11.26
N ARG A 159 12.56 -11.69 12.13
CA ARG A 159 12.83 -11.34 13.52
C ARG A 159 13.29 -12.53 14.35
N TYR A 160 12.70 -13.71 14.12
CA TYR A 160 12.99 -14.92 14.90
C TYR A 160 13.84 -15.96 14.13
N HIS A 161 14.38 -15.58 12.97
CA HIS A 161 15.20 -16.46 12.10
C HIS A 161 14.56 -17.83 11.84
N LEU A 162 13.26 -17.82 11.52
CA LEU A 162 12.50 -19.04 11.22
C LEU A 162 12.72 -19.48 9.76
N ARG A 163 11.88 -20.40 9.27
CA ARG A 163 11.89 -20.86 7.87
C ARG A 163 11.82 -19.70 6.88
N ASP A 164 12.43 -19.91 5.71
CA ASP A 164 12.48 -18.96 4.61
C ASP A 164 11.10 -18.75 3.97
N VAL A 165 10.42 -17.68 4.38
CA VAL A 165 9.13 -17.26 3.84
C VAL A 165 9.27 -16.77 2.39
N GLU A 166 10.43 -16.25 2.00
CA GLU A 166 10.65 -15.74 0.64
C GLU A 166 10.64 -16.89 -0.38
N SER A 167 11.30 -18.01 -0.05
CA SER A 167 11.25 -19.24 -0.85
C SER A 167 9.82 -19.79 -0.98
N LEU A 168 9.07 -19.81 0.12
CA LEU A 168 7.68 -20.27 0.11
C LEU A 168 6.80 -19.37 -0.76
N LEU A 169 6.94 -18.05 -0.61
CA LEU A 169 6.20 -17.07 -1.41
C LEU A 169 6.52 -17.18 -2.90
N GLY A 170 7.79 -17.44 -3.24
CA GLY A 170 8.21 -17.71 -4.62
C GLY A 170 7.53 -18.94 -5.23
N LYS A 171 7.35 -20.03 -4.45
CA LYS A 171 6.63 -21.23 -4.90
C LYS A 171 5.16 -20.94 -5.18
N TYR A 172 4.46 -20.30 -4.24
CA TYR A 172 3.06 -19.91 -4.43
C TYR A 172 2.88 -18.97 -5.63
N ALA A 173 3.77 -18.00 -5.79
CA ALA A 173 3.73 -17.09 -6.93
C ALA A 173 3.97 -17.82 -8.27
N ALA A 174 4.83 -18.85 -8.30
CA ALA A 174 5.08 -19.65 -9.50
C ALA A 174 3.84 -20.45 -9.93
N ASP A 175 3.06 -20.95 -8.97
CA ASP A 175 1.78 -21.64 -9.25
C ASP A 175 0.70 -20.67 -9.76
N LEU A 176 0.81 -19.39 -9.41
CA LEU A 176 -0.06 -18.29 -9.83
C LEU A 176 0.42 -17.63 -11.14
N THR A 177 0.82 -18.44 -12.13
CA THR A 177 1.24 -17.95 -13.46
C THR A 177 0.36 -18.51 -14.58
N GLY A 178 0.46 -17.94 -15.78
CA GLY A 178 -0.11 -18.48 -17.03
C GLY A 178 -1.38 -17.80 -17.55
N ASN A 179 -2.06 -16.95 -16.78
CA ASN A 179 -3.09 -16.04 -17.31
C ASN A 179 -3.08 -14.71 -16.54
N ASN A 180 -3.74 -13.69 -17.09
CA ASN A 180 -3.70 -12.34 -16.53
C ASN A 180 -4.30 -12.28 -15.10
N GLU A 181 -5.34 -13.06 -14.83
CA GLU A 181 -5.97 -13.12 -13.49
C GLU A 181 -5.02 -13.70 -12.44
N LYS A 182 -4.36 -14.81 -12.75
CA LYS A 182 -3.38 -15.45 -11.86
C LYS A 182 -2.15 -14.56 -11.68
N THR A 183 -1.65 -13.94 -12.75
CA THR A 183 -0.54 -12.98 -12.63
C THR A 183 -0.94 -11.80 -11.73
N MET A 184 -2.16 -11.28 -11.83
CA MET A 184 -2.65 -10.25 -10.91
C MET A 184 -2.80 -10.77 -9.46
N ALA A 185 -3.19 -12.03 -9.26
CA ALA A 185 -3.19 -12.65 -7.94
C ALA A 185 -1.77 -12.77 -7.35
N ALA A 186 -0.77 -13.13 -8.16
CA ALA A 186 0.63 -13.12 -7.76
C ALA A 186 1.12 -11.71 -7.41
N VAL A 187 0.74 -10.70 -8.18
CA VAL A 187 1.03 -9.28 -7.88
C VAL A 187 0.44 -8.87 -6.53
N GLN A 188 -0.80 -9.26 -6.23
CA GLN A 188 -1.43 -8.99 -4.94
C GLN A 188 -0.71 -9.69 -3.79
N LEU A 189 -0.28 -10.95 -3.99
CA LEU A 189 0.52 -11.70 -3.03
C LEU A 189 1.83 -10.97 -2.70
N PHE A 190 2.60 -10.58 -3.73
CA PHE A 190 3.85 -9.83 -3.55
C PHE A 190 3.62 -8.48 -2.86
N ARG A 191 2.55 -7.75 -3.24
CA ARG A 191 2.19 -6.48 -2.61
C ARG A 191 1.90 -6.65 -1.12
N LYS A 192 1.11 -7.68 -0.74
CA LYS A 192 0.81 -7.98 0.65
C LYS A 192 2.04 -8.39 1.46
N ALA A 193 3.04 -8.99 0.82
CA ALA A 193 4.29 -9.37 1.45
C ALA A 193 5.33 -8.24 1.53
N GLY A 194 4.97 -7.00 1.13
CA GLY A 194 5.91 -5.88 1.04
C GLY A 194 6.99 -6.05 -0.05
N LYS A 195 6.83 -7.01 -0.96
CA LYS A 195 7.76 -7.26 -2.08
C LYS A 195 7.36 -6.44 -3.30
N PHE A 196 7.30 -5.13 -3.13
CA PHE A 196 6.73 -4.20 -4.12
C PHE A 196 7.48 -4.19 -5.46
N LEU A 197 8.81 -4.29 -5.47
CA LEU A 197 9.60 -4.31 -6.70
C LEU A 197 9.34 -5.57 -7.55
N LEU A 198 9.16 -6.73 -6.90
CA LEU A 198 8.78 -7.98 -7.59
C LEU A 198 7.37 -7.86 -8.18
N ALA A 199 6.44 -7.28 -7.44
CA ALA A 199 5.09 -6.99 -7.91
C ALA A 199 5.11 -6.05 -9.13
N ALA A 200 5.87 -4.95 -9.05
CA ALA A 200 6.00 -3.97 -10.14
C ALA A 200 6.57 -4.60 -11.41
N ARG A 201 7.64 -5.40 -11.27
CA ARG A 201 8.26 -6.14 -12.40
C ARG A 201 7.25 -7.02 -13.12
N LYS A 202 6.44 -7.79 -12.37
CA LYS A 202 5.39 -8.63 -12.96
C LYS A 202 4.30 -7.84 -13.68
N VAL A 203 3.93 -6.66 -13.17
CA VAL A 203 2.97 -5.78 -13.83
C VAL A 203 3.55 -5.19 -15.12
N PHE A 204 4.82 -4.79 -15.12
CA PHE A 204 5.49 -4.28 -16.32
C PHE A 204 5.69 -5.37 -17.39
N GLU A 205 6.07 -6.58 -17.00
CA GLU A 205 6.12 -7.74 -17.90
C GLU A 205 4.73 -7.98 -18.56
N MET A 206 3.66 -7.98 -17.77
CA MET A 206 2.29 -8.08 -18.30
C MET A 206 1.95 -6.95 -19.27
N ALA A 207 2.37 -5.72 -18.96
CA ALA A 207 2.13 -4.57 -19.84
C ALA A 207 2.87 -4.72 -21.18
N GLN A 208 4.10 -5.23 -21.15
CA GLN A 208 4.89 -5.49 -22.36
C GLN A 208 4.26 -6.59 -23.21
N GLU A 209 3.83 -7.70 -22.61
CA GLU A 209 3.14 -8.81 -23.29
C GLU A 209 1.80 -8.37 -23.91
N GLU A 210 1.08 -7.47 -23.26
CA GLU A 210 -0.21 -6.95 -23.72
C GLU A 210 -0.09 -5.83 -24.78
N THR A 211 1.11 -5.29 -25.06
CA THR A 211 1.30 -4.06 -25.86
C THR A 211 0.57 -4.06 -27.20
N ASN A 212 0.61 -5.18 -27.93
CA ASN A 212 0.01 -5.27 -29.27
C ASN A 212 -1.48 -5.63 -29.27
N ASN A 213 -2.02 -6.09 -28.14
CA ASN A 213 -3.37 -6.66 -28.06
C ASN A 213 -4.31 -5.84 -27.17
N ALA A 214 -3.78 -4.94 -26.34
CA ALA A 214 -4.53 -4.16 -25.38
C ALA A 214 -4.76 -2.71 -25.85
N THR A 215 -5.81 -2.10 -25.32
CA THR A 215 -6.07 -0.67 -25.53
C THR A 215 -5.03 0.19 -24.81
N ALA A 216 -4.71 1.37 -25.35
CA ALA A 216 -3.84 2.36 -24.69
C ALA A 216 -4.26 2.65 -23.24
N LYS A 217 -5.57 2.68 -22.96
CA LYS A 217 -6.12 2.87 -21.61
C LYS A 217 -5.74 1.72 -20.66
N ARG A 218 -5.75 0.48 -21.14
CA ARG A 218 -5.35 -0.72 -20.38
C ARG A 218 -3.84 -0.69 -20.09
N LEU A 219 -3.03 -0.38 -21.10
CA LEU A 219 -1.57 -0.28 -20.96
C LEU A 219 -1.17 0.83 -19.98
N LYS A 220 -1.77 2.04 -20.12
CA LYS A 220 -1.59 3.12 -19.15
C LYS A 220 -1.91 2.66 -17.73
N LYS A 221 -3.04 1.96 -17.51
CA LYS A 221 -3.42 1.47 -16.18
C LYS A 221 -2.41 0.48 -15.60
N LEU A 222 -1.86 -0.42 -16.42
CA LEU A 222 -0.84 -1.37 -15.97
C LEU A 222 0.45 -0.64 -15.59
N TYR A 223 0.95 0.25 -16.43
CA TYR A 223 2.16 1.01 -16.10
C TYR A 223 1.96 1.92 -14.87
N VAL A 224 0.80 2.57 -14.72
CA VAL A 224 0.47 3.35 -13.51
C VAL A 224 0.45 2.44 -12.28
N LEU A 225 -0.13 1.24 -12.36
CA LEU A 225 -0.12 0.29 -11.25
C LEU A 225 1.31 -0.12 -10.86
N GLY A 226 2.15 -0.45 -11.84
CA GLY A 226 3.55 -0.79 -11.62
C GLY A 226 4.33 0.37 -10.98
N ALA A 227 4.12 1.59 -11.46
CA ALA A 227 4.76 2.78 -10.91
C ALA A 227 4.28 3.09 -9.47
N LEU A 228 2.99 2.93 -9.18
CA LEU A 228 2.47 3.08 -7.82
C LEU A 228 3.06 2.05 -6.85
N LEU A 229 3.31 0.81 -7.30
CA LEU A 229 4.02 -0.19 -6.48
C LEU A 229 5.45 0.27 -6.17
N VAL A 230 6.13 0.91 -7.12
CA VAL A 230 7.46 1.52 -6.88
C VAL A 230 7.37 2.68 -5.87
N GLU A 231 6.33 3.52 -5.92
CA GLU A 231 6.15 4.54 -4.88
C GLU A 231 5.88 3.92 -3.50
N MET A 232 5.11 2.82 -3.42
CA MET A 232 4.93 2.09 -2.15
C MET A 232 6.25 1.57 -1.59
N TYR A 233 7.17 1.11 -2.46
CA TYR A 233 8.52 0.74 -2.05
C TYR A 233 9.29 1.93 -1.47
N ARG A 234 9.28 3.08 -2.15
CA ARG A 234 9.94 4.31 -1.67
C ARG A 234 9.39 4.76 -0.32
N ASP A 235 8.06 4.71 -0.14
CA ASP A 235 7.41 5.06 1.12
C ASP A 235 7.78 4.07 2.24
N GLN A 236 7.84 2.77 1.95
CA GLN A 236 8.27 1.74 2.91
C GLN A 236 9.71 1.99 3.38
N ASN A 237 10.64 2.22 2.45
CA ASN A 237 12.03 2.53 2.79
C ASN A 237 12.13 3.81 3.62
N LYS A 238 11.43 4.87 3.21
CA LYS A 238 11.39 6.14 3.95
C LYS A 238 10.87 5.96 5.37
N ALA A 239 9.84 5.12 5.56
CA ALA A 239 9.30 4.82 6.88
C ALA A 239 10.27 3.98 7.74
N GLN A 240 11.00 3.04 7.13
CA GLN A 240 12.05 2.28 7.84
C GLN A 240 13.18 3.19 8.32
N LEU A 241 13.70 4.05 7.44
CA LEU A 241 14.73 5.04 7.77
C LEU A 241 14.27 6.01 8.87
N ALA A 242 12.99 6.38 8.89
CA ALA A 242 12.44 7.22 9.95
C ALA A 242 12.41 6.50 11.31
N LYS A 243 12.08 5.20 11.35
CA LYS A 243 12.09 4.39 12.58
C LYS A 243 13.49 4.17 13.13
N ASP A 244 14.49 4.01 12.27
CA ASP A 244 15.89 3.86 12.70
C ASP A 244 16.45 5.14 13.34
N LYS A 245 15.88 6.30 12.97
CA LYS A 245 16.22 7.61 13.53
C LYS A 245 15.71 7.82 14.96
N ASP A 246 14.57 7.25 15.33
CA ASP A 246 14.07 7.30 16.72
C ASP A 246 14.93 6.45 17.66
N ASN A 247 15.65 5.45 17.13
CA ASN A 247 16.58 4.62 17.88
C ASN A 247 18.01 5.18 17.96
N ASN A 248 18.40 6.11 17.06
CA ASN A 248 19.74 6.71 17.01
C ASN A 248 19.68 8.26 16.97
N VAL A 249 19.92 8.86 18.15
CA VAL A 249 20.21 10.29 18.47
C VAL A 249 19.69 11.37 17.51
N ALA A 250 18.80 12.21 18.04
CA ALA A 250 18.22 13.40 17.42
C ALA A 250 19.27 14.38 16.83
N GLY A 251 19.15 14.71 15.54
CA GLY A 251 19.90 15.84 14.95
C GLY A 251 19.98 15.93 13.42
N ALA A 252 19.71 14.86 12.66
CA ALA A 252 19.87 14.91 11.19
C ALA A 252 18.67 15.59 10.49
N SER A 253 18.93 16.51 9.56
CA SER A 253 17.91 17.16 8.71
C SER A 253 17.16 16.17 7.80
N SER A 254 15.95 16.52 7.33
CA SER A 254 15.19 15.67 6.37
C SER A 254 15.96 15.43 5.06
N ALA A 255 16.83 16.36 4.66
CA ALA A 255 17.66 16.24 3.46
C ALA A 255 18.81 15.23 3.64
N THR A 256 19.44 15.22 4.82
CA THR A 256 20.48 14.23 5.16
C THR A 256 19.92 12.81 5.28
N VAL A 257 18.66 12.65 5.71
CA VAL A 257 17.98 11.34 5.74
C VAL A 257 17.67 10.86 4.32
N ALA A 258 17.22 11.74 3.42
CA ALA A 258 17.03 11.38 2.01
C ALA A 258 18.37 10.99 1.35
N LEU A 259 19.45 11.71 1.64
CA LEU A 259 20.81 11.39 1.15
C LEU A 259 21.38 10.10 1.73
N GLN A 260 21.16 9.82 3.02
CA GLN A 260 21.65 8.61 3.68
C GLN A 260 20.84 7.37 3.26
N GLY A 261 19.53 7.53 3.04
CA GLY A 261 18.69 6.51 2.41
C GLY A 261 19.19 6.15 1.01
N LEU A 262 19.49 7.13 0.16
CA LEU A 262 20.06 6.90 -1.18
C LEU A 262 21.42 6.17 -1.15
N LEU A 263 22.24 6.38 -0.10
CA LEU A 263 23.55 5.73 0.06
C LEU A 263 23.49 4.32 0.64
N GLU A 264 22.46 3.99 1.41
CA GLU A 264 22.24 2.65 1.98
C GLU A 264 21.40 1.75 1.06
N GLU A 265 20.47 2.34 0.29
CA GLU A 265 19.68 1.69 -0.77
C GLU A 265 20.57 0.98 -1.81
N ASP A 266 21.68 1.61 -2.21
CA ASP A 266 22.62 1.08 -3.21
C ASP A 266 23.38 -0.19 -2.80
N LYS A 267 23.42 -0.54 -1.50
CA LYS A 267 24.16 -1.74 -1.04
C LYS A 267 23.37 -3.05 -1.18
N SER A 268 22.05 -2.97 -1.36
CA SER A 268 21.16 -4.14 -1.40
C SER A 268 20.37 -4.28 -2.69
N LEU A 269 20.25 -3.20 -3.48
CA LEU A 269 19.52 -3.19 -4.74
C LEU A 269 20.37 -3.71 -5.90
N SER A 270 19.76 -4.55 -6.75
CA SER A 270 20.36 -4.89 -8.04
C SER A 270 20.38 -3.67 -8.96
N MET A 271 21.34 -3.60 -9.88
CA MET A 271 21.32 -2.62 -10.98
C MET A 271 20.01 -2.65 -11.77
N ALA A 272 19.37 -3.82 -11.87
CA ALA A 272 18.07 -3.96 -12.52
C ALA A 272 16.92 -3.35 -11.72
N ASP A 273 17.02 -3.32 -10.38
CA ASP A 273 16.03 -2.70 -9.51
C ASP A 273 16.18 -1.18 -9.53
N ALA A 274 17.42 -0.65 -9.47
CA ALA A 274 17.67 0.79 -9.59
C ALA A 274 17.08 1.37 -10.89
N ARG A 275 17.33 0.70 -12.04
CA ARG A 275 16.75 1.09 -13.33
C ARG A 275 15.22 1.04 -13.35
N LEU A 276 14.62 0.04 -12.70
CA LEU A 276 13.17 -0.08 -12.60
C LEU A 276 12.59 1.07 -11.77
N ILE A 277 13.26 1.47 -10.69
CA ILE A 277 12.84 2.59 -9.83
C ILE A 277 12.92 3.91 -10.60
N ASP A 278 14.00 4.13 -11.36
CA ASP A 278 14.21 5.38 -12.11
C ASP A 278 13.25 5.54 -13.29
N THR A 279 12.92 4.43 -13.98
CA THR A 279 12.09 4.46 -15.19
C THR A 279 10.62 4.10 -14.95
N ALA A 280 10.22 3.90 -13.69
CA ALA A 280 8.91 3.37 -13.29
C ALA A 280 7.71 4.05 -13.98
N TRP A 281 7.77 5.38 -14.13
CA TRP A 281 6.68 6.17 -14.71
C TRP A 281 6.74 6.32 -16.23
N ARG A 282 7.87 6.02 -16.90
CA ARG A 282 8.02 6.29 -18.34
C ARG A 282 6.98 5.59 -19.20
N GLY A 283 6.66 4.33 -18.90
CA GLY A 283 5.62 3.62 -19.65
C GLY A 283 4.23 4.24 -19.46
N ALA A 284 3.93 4.75 -18.26
CA ALA A 284 2.67 5.43 -17.99
C ALA A 284 2.60 6.78 -18.73
N GLU A 285 3.71 7.53 -18.75
CA GLU A 285 3.85 8.78 -19.51
C GLU A 285 3.64 8.55 -21.01
N ALA A 286 4.28 7.53 -21.59
CA ALA A 286 4.18 7.21 -23.02
C ALA A 286 2.72 7.05 -23.48
N TRP A 287 1.98 6.15 -22.82
CA TRP A 287 0.58 5.89 -23.14
C TRP A 287 -0.34 7.05 -22.77
N HIS A 288 -0.01 7.80 -21.72
CA HIS A 288 -0.75 8.99 -21.33
C HIS A 288 -0.66 10.10 -22.38
N PHE A 289 0.55 10.44 -22.82
CA PHE A 289 0.76 11.48 -23.82
C PHE A 289 0.26 11.05 -25.20
N LEU A 290 0.36 9.76 -25.56
CA LEU A 290 -0.26 9.25 -26.77
C LEU A 290 -1.79 9.48 -26.76
N MET A 291 -2.45 9.08 -25.67
CA MET A 291 -3.89 9.30 -25.51
C MET A 291 -4.25 10.80 -25.54
N LEU A 292 -3.46 11.64 -24.88
CA LEU A 292 -3.67 13.09 -24.85
C LEU A 292 -3.51 13.72 -26.25
N ALA A 293 -2.49 13.31 -27.00
CA ALA A 293 -2.27 13.78 -28.36
C ALA A 293 -3.44 13.40 -29.27
N HIS A 294 -3.99 12.18 -29.13
CA HIS A 294 -5.18 11.77 -29.88
C HIS A 294 -6.39 12.63 -29.52
N GLN A 295 -6.62 12.88 -28.22
CA GLN A 295 -7.72 13.75 -27.77
C GLN A 295 -7.62 15.16 -28.35
N GLN A 296 -6.44 15.78 -28.30
CA GLN A 296 -6.18 17.10 -28.86
C GLN A 296 -6.37 17.11 -30.39
N LEU A 297 -5.93 16.06 -31.10
CA LEU A 297 -6.13 15.91 -32.53
C LEU A 297 -7.63 15.85 -32.89
N TYR A 298 -8.42 15.04 -32.18
CA TYR A 298 -9.87 14.96 -32.39
C TYR A 298 -10.60 16.27 -32.03
N ALA A 299 -10.09 17.00 -31.03
CA ALA A 299 -10.56 18.34 -30.68
C ALA A 299 -10.17 19.43 -31.70
N LYS A 300 -9.37 19.07 -32.73
CA LYS A 300 -8.81 19.98 -33.75
C LYS A 300 -7.84 21.03 -33.17
N GLU A 301 -7.28 20.76 -32.01
CA GLU A 301 -6.24 21.58 -31.38
C GLU A 301 -4.85 21.19 -31.90
N TYR A 302 -4.63 21.38 -33.21
CA TYR A 302 -3.46 20.83 -33.91
C TYR A 302 -2.11 21.29 -33.35
N VAL A 303 -2.00 22.54 -32.87
CA VAL A 303 -0.76 23.06 -32.28
C VAL A 303 -0.46 22.41 -30.92
N ALA A 304 -1.49 22.16 -30.11
CA ALA A 304 -1.33 21.45 -28.83
C ALA A 304 -0.98 19.97 -29.08
N ALA A 305 -1.72 19.33 -29.99
CA ALA A 305 -1.46 17.97 -30.42
C ALA A 305 -0.03 17.80 -30.93
N LEU A 306 0.50 18.78 -31.68
CA LEU A 306 1.87 18.72 -32.22
C LEU A 306 2.90 18.68 -31.09
N LYS A 307 2.75 19.54 -30.08
CA LYS A 307 3.66 19.58 -28.93
C LYS A 307 3.62 18.25 -28.16
N THR A 308 2.43 17.71 -27.93
CA THR A 308 2.27 16.42 -27.26
C THR A 308 2.85 15.27 -28.10
N CYS A 309 2.65 15.25 -29.42
CA CYS A 309 3.26 14.26 -30.31
C CYS A 309 4.80 14.30 -30.30
N LEU A 310 5.39 15.49 -30.22
CA LEU A 310 6.84 15.62 -30.05
C LEU A 310 7.29 14.99 -28.72
N VAL A 311 6.53 15.18 -27.64
CA VAL A 311 6.81 14.51 -26.36
C VAL A 311 6.73 12.99 -26.50
N VAL A 312 5.70 12.46 -27.17
CA VAL A 312 5.53 11.02 -27.41
C VAL A 312 6.73 10.43 -28.18
N SER A 313 7.40 11.21 -29.04
CA SER A 313 8.58 10.74 -29.77
C SER A 313 9.80 10.41 -28.92
N GLU A 314 9.83 10.84 -27.65
CA GLU A 314 10.85 10.47 -26.66
C GLU A 314 10.58 9.10 -25.99
N TYR A 315 9.48 8.43 -26.35
CA TYR A 315 9.02 7.16 -25.77
C TYR A 315 8.90 6.03 -26.82
N ASP A 316 9.81 6.03 -27.81
CA ASP A 316 9.90 4.99 -28.84
C ASP A 316 10.19 3.58 -28.28
N GLU A 317 10.63 3.49 -27.02
CA GLU A 317 10.80 2.25 -26.26
C GLU A 317 9.46 1.59 -25.83
N PHE A 318 8.34 2.32 -25.86
CA PHE A 318 7.01 1.80 -25.46
C PHE A 318 5.97 1.81 -26.57
N VAL A 319 6.04 2.78 -27.48
CA VAL A 319 5.08 2.97 -28.57
C VAL A 319 5.81 2.79 -29.89
N ASP A 320 5.18 2.11 -30.84
CA ASP A 320 5.79 1.82 -32.13
C ASP A 320 6.25 3.09 -32.85
N THR A 321 7.53 3.12 -33.24
CA THR A 321 8.16 4.29 -33.85
C THR A 321 7.43 4.70 -35.13
N TYR A 322 6.90 3.74 -35.90
CA TYR A 322 6.15 4.03 -37.11
C TYR A 322 4.82 4.77 -36.79
N GLU A 323 4.05 4.29 -35.82
CA GLU A 323 2.81 4.96 -35.37
C GLU A 323 3.05 6.39 -34.89
N ILE A 324 4.09 6.60 -34.06
CA ILE A 324 4.46 7.92 -33.56
C ILE A 324 4.71 8.89 -34.72
N HIS A 325 5.54 8.49 -35.70
CA HIS A 325 5.93 9.38 -36.79
C HIS A 325 4.80 9.59 -37.80
N CYS A 326 3.91 8.61 -38.00
CA CYS A 326 2.70 8.80 -38.79
C CYS A 326 1.78 9.86 -38.16
N MET A 327 1.57 9.77 -36.85
CA MET A 327 0.79 10.76 -36.11
C MET A 327 1.45 12.14 -36.14
N LEU A 328 2.77 12.19 -35.92
CA LEU A 328 3.53 13.44 -35.97
C LEU A 328 3.46 14.10 -37.34
N ALA A 329 3.60 13.35 -38.43
CA ALA A 329 3.46 13.87 -39.80
C ALA A 329 2.05 14.45 -40.04
N LEU A 330 1.01 13.70 -39.66
CA LEU A 330 -0.39 14.14 -39.80
C LEU A 330 -0.65 15.45 -39.04
N VAL A 331 -0.30 15.48 -37.76
CA VAL A 331 -0.54 16.63 -36.89
C VAL A 331 0.29 17.83 -37.34
N ALA A 332 1.54 17.63 -37.75
CA ALA A 332 2.41 18.69 -38.26
C ALA A 332 1.88 19.33 -39.55
N VAL A 333 1.34 18.54 -40.47
CA VAL A 333 0.68 19.05 -41.69
C VAL A 333 -0.55 19.90 -41.34
N HIS A 334 -1.40 19.43 -40.42
CA HIS A 334 -2.57 20.20 -39.97
C HIS A 334 -2.20 21.47 -39.20
N ALA A 335 -1.11 21.44 -38.42
CA ALA A 335 -0.55 22.60 -37.72
C ALA A 335 0.22 23.56 -38.64
N ARG A 336 0.46 23.19 -39.91
CA ARG A 336 1.28 23.92 -40.90
C ARG A 336 2.76 24.08 -40.51
N GLN A 337 3.29 23.09 -39.80
CA GLN A 337 4.71 22.97 -39.46
C GLN A 337 5.37 21.95 -40.40
N PHE A 338 5.66 22.40 -41.62
CA PHE A 338 6.10 21.53 -42.71
C PHE A 338 7.55 21.05 -42.57
N GLY A 339 8.39 21.76 -41.81
CA GLY A 339 9.74 21.32 -41.47
C GLY A 339 9.72 20.10 -40.55
N ILE A 340 8.85 20.12 -39.53
CA ILE A 340 8.62 18.96 -38.65
C ILE A 340 7.99 17.80 -39.44
N ALA A 341 6.99 18.08 -40.28
CA ALA A 341 6.35 17.07 -41.12
C ALA A 341 7.37 16.38 -42.05
N SER A 342 8.26 17.15 -42.68
CA SER A 342 9.30 16.62 -43.57
C SER A 342 10.25 15.67 -42.82
N LYS A 343 10.69 16.04 -41.61
CA LYS A 343 11.51 15.17 -40.76
C LYS A 343 10.79 13.88 -40.39
N ALA A 344 9.49 13.96 -40.10
CA ALA A 344 8.67 12.78 -39.80
C ALA A 344 8.58 11.83 -41.01
N PHE A 345 8.30 12.34 -42.22
CA PHE A 345 8.31 11.53 -43.44
C PHE A 345 9.68 10.90 -43.73
N MET A 346 10.78 11.63 -43.55
CA MET A 346 12.12 11.07 -43.68
C MET A 346 12.37 9.93 -42.70
N LYS A 347 11.92 10.08 -41.44
CA LYS A 347 12.04 9.02 -40.45
C LYS A 347 11.23 7.79 -40.85
N ILE A 348 9.97 7.95 -41.28
CA ILE A 348 9.13 6.83 -41.75
C ILE A 348 9.83 6.07 -42.88
N ASN A 349 10.38 6.77 -43.87
CA ASN A 349 11.09 6.14 -45.00
C ASN A 349 12.38 5.42 -44.57
N SER A 350 13.00 5.83 -43.46
CA SER A 350 14.20 5.18 -42.91
C SER A 350 13.92 3.90 -42.11
N LEU A 351 12.66 3.62 -41.76
CA LEU A 351 12.32 2.47 -40.92
C LEU A 351 12.44 1.14 -41.69
N PRO A 352 13.02 0.10 -41.08
CA PRO A 352 13.19 -1.21 -41.73
C PRO A 352 11.88 -1.99 -41.82
N ASN A 353 10.91 -1.72 -40.94
CA ASN A 353 9.66 -2.47 -40.81
C ASN A 353 8.56 -2.01 -41.79
N VAL A 354 8.83 -0.97 -42.58
CA VAL A 354 7.88 -0.43 -43.56
C VAL A 354 8.21 -1.00 -44.94
N SER A 355 7.19 -1.51 -45.63
CA SER A 355 7.35 -2.10 -46.96
C SER A 355 7.76 -1.06 -48.01
N ASP A 356 8.43 -1.49 -49.08
CA ASP A 356 8.84 -0.58 -50.16
C ASP A 356 7.64 0.10 -50.84
N GLU A 357 6.51 -0.61 -50.96
CA GLU A 357 5.26 -0.06 -51.49
C GLU A 357 4.68 1.07 -50.61
N GLU A 358 4.74 0.92 -49.28
CA GLU A 358 4.30 1.95 -48.34
C GLU A 358 5.25 3.15 -48.36
N LYS A 359 6.56 2.93 -48.43
CA LYS A 359 7.55 3.99 -48.58
C LYS A 359 7.32 4.80 -49.86
N GLU A 360 6.95 4.15 -50.96
CA GLU A 360 6.62 4.84 -52.19
C GLU A 360 5.35 5.70 -52.03
N LYS A 361 4.29 5.18 -51.40
CA LYS A 361 3.07 5.94 -51.08
C LYS A 361 3.36 7.17 -50.22
N TYR A 362 4.17 7.01 -49.16
CA TYR A 362 4.56 8.14 -48.31
C TYR A 362 5.42 9.16 -49.04
N SER A 363 6.30 8.71 -49.95
CA SER A 363 7.13 9.59 -50.76
C SER A 363 6.30 10.39 -51.77
N GLN A 364 5.31 9.76 -52.40
CA GLN A 364 4.35 10.44 -53.28
C GLN A 364 3.53 11.48 -52.50
N LEU A 365 3.00 11.11 -51.32
CA LEU A 365 2.25 12.04 -50.46
C LEU A 365 3.12 13.23 -50.02
N ALA A 366 4.36 12.97 -49.61
CA ALA A 366 5.32 14.01 -49.24
C ALA A 366 5.59 14.96 -50.42
N MET A 367 5.76 14.44 -51.64
CA MET A 367 5.91 15.28 -52.84
C MET A 367 4.66 16.14 -53.09
N GLU A 368 3.45 15.58 -53.03
CA GLU A 368 2.21 16.32 -53.25
C GLU A 368 2.02 17.49 -52.26
N ILE A 369 2.42 17.28 -51.01
CA ILE A 369 2.37 18.29 -49.96
C ILE A 369 3.47 19.33 -50.20
N PHE A 370 4.72 18.88 -50.35
CA PHE A 370 5.88 19.79 -50.33
C PHE A 370 6.12 20.55 -51.63
N LEU A 371 5.53 20.11 -52.76
CA LEU A 371 5.47 20.92 -53.98
C LEU A 371 4.58 22.15 -53.82
N LYS A 372 3.55 22.08 -52.95
CA LYS A 372 2.64 23.20 -52.66
C LYS A 372 3.11 24.04 -51.47
N TYR A 373 3.70 23.39 -50.46
CA TYR A 373 4.12 24.01 -49.22
C TYR A 373 5.58 23.69 -48.93
N PRO A 374 6.51 24.67 -48.97
CA PRO A 374 7.91 24.39 -48.71
C PRO A 374 8.10 23.79 -47.30
N PRO A 375 9.07 22.88 -47.09
CA PRO A 375 9.35 22.24 -45.81
C PRO A 375 10.06 23.20 -44.84
N GLN A 376 9.40 24.31 -44.54
CA GLN A 376 9.83 25.34 -43.61
C GLN A 376 8.73 25.57 -42.59
N ASP A 377 9.12 25.68 -41.33
CA ASP A 377 8.20 25.98 -40.24
C ASP A 377 7.88 27.47 -40.28
N THR A 378 6.58 27.80 -40.37
CA THR A 378 6.10 29.17 -40.61
C THR A 378 5.55 29.84 -39.35
N ARG A 379 5.34 29.06 -38.28
CA ARG A 379 4.70 29.50 -37.03
C ARG A 379 5.51 29.08 -35.81
N ASP A 380 6.78 29.47 -35.78
CA ASP A 380 7.60 29.24 -34.60
C ASP A 380 7.30 30.34 -33.57
N ALA A 381 6.34 30.09 -32.69
CA ALA A 381 6.25 30.87 -31.47
C ALA A 381 7.56 30.65 -30.70
N LYS A 382 8.23 31.76 -30.38
CA LYS A 382 9.52 31.76 -29.70
C LYS A 382 9.33 32.20 -28.26
N ILE A 383 10.06 31.53 -27.38
CA ILE A 383 10.02 31.70 -25.94
C ILE A 383 11.46 31.77 -25.41
N GLU A 384 11.62 32.25 -24.18
CA GLU A 384 12.93 32.30 -23.53
C GLU A 384 13.15 31.03 -22.69
N CYS A 385 14.36 30.47 -22.77
CA CYS A 385 14.77 29.37 -21.92
C CYS A 385 14.89 29.85 -20.47
N THR A 386 14.27 29.12 -19.53
CA THR A 386 14.27 29.44 -18.10
C THR A 386 15.65 29.39 -17.43
N THR A 387 16.62 28.72 -18.05
CA THR A 387 17.97 28.53 -17.51
C THR A 387 19.01 29.45 -18.14
N CYS A 388 18.93 29.69 -19.45
CA CYS A 388 19.98 30.42 -20.19
C CYS A 388 19.46 31.61 -21.00
N GLU A 389 18.16 31.93 -20.90
CA GLU A 389 17.50 33.07 -21.57
C GLU A 389 17.61 33.06 -23.11
N ALA A 390 18.15 31.98 -23.69
CA ALA A 390 18.20 31.81 -25.13
C ALA A 390 16.78 31.71 -25.71
N VAL A 391 16.58 32.32 -26.87
CA VAL A 391 15.31 32.26 -27.60
C VAL A 391 15.18 30.90 -28.27
N ILE A 392 14.21 30.10 -27.83
CA ILE A 392 13.97 28.72 -28.29
C ILE A 392 12.55 28.58 -28.87
N PRO A 393 12.30 27.60 -29.75
CA PRO A 393 10.95 27.25 -30.18
C PRO A 393 10.08 26.80 -28.99
N ASP A 394 8.80 27.16 -28.99
CA ASP A 394 7.83 26.84 -27.93
C ASP A 394 7.47 25.34 -27.80
N CYS A 395 7.88 24.55 -28.78
CA CYS A 395 7.73 23.10 -28.82
C CYS A 395 8.98 22.34 -28.35
N SER A 396 10.03 23.06 -27.93
CA SER A 396 11.28 22.45 -27.50
C SER A 396 11.11 21.71 -26.17
N ILE A 397 11.45 20.42 -26.16
CA ILE A 397 11.50 19.59 -24.94
C ILE A 397 12.85 19.75 -24.24
N VAL A 398 13.90 20.00 -25.02
CA VAL A 398 15.26 20.27 -24.56
C VAL A 398 15.73 21.58 -25.17
N CYS A 399 16.43 22.40 -24.38
CA CYS A 399 17.02 23.63 -24.87
C CYS A 399 18.06 23.32 -25.97
N PRO A 400 17.87 23.81 -27.22
CA PRO A 400 18.79 23.56 -28.33
C PRO A 400 20.16 24.23 -28.18
N ASN A 401 20.31 25.18 -27.25
CA ASN A 401 21.62 25.73 -26.91
C ASN A 401 22.49 24.64 -26.25
N ALA A 402 23.55 24.24 -26.95
CA ALA A 402 24.49 23.20 -26.53
C ALA A 402 25.14 23.44 -25.16
N SER A 403 25.29 24.71 -24.77
CA SER A 403 25.83 25.07 -23.44
C SER A 403 24.84 24.87 -22.29
N CYS A 404 23.54 24.85 -22.59
CA CYS A 404 22.47 24.74 -21.60
C CYS A 404 21.90 23.34 -21.50
N ASN A 405 21.49 22.75 -22.64
CA ASN A 405 20.92 21.39 -22.75
C ASN A 405 19.88 21.02 -21.66
N THR A 406 19.16 22.02 -21.12
CA THR A 406 18.18 21.80 -20.05
C THR A 406 16.96 21.09 -20.64
N ARG A 407 16.53 20.01 -20.00
CA ARG A 407 15.29 19.28 -20.34
C ARG A 407 14.13 19.87 -19.54
N PHE A 408 13.11 20.34 -20.24
CA PHE A 408 11.95 20.96 -19.63
C PHE A 408 10.98 19.88 -19.14
N PRO A 409 10.46 19.99 -17.90
CA PRO A 409 9.40 19.10 -17.43
C PRO A 409 8.15 19.26 -18.30
N ILE A 410 7.39 18.18 -18.52
CA ILE A 410 6.18 18.24 -19.33
C ILE A 410 4.95 18.34 -18.42
N CYS A 411 4.02 19.23 -18.77
CA CYS A 411 2.72 19.33 -18.13
C CYS A 411 1.88 18.09 -18.46
N ILE A 412 1.50 17.30 -17.46
CA ILE A 412 0.64 16.12 -17.66
C ILE A 412 -0.81 16.48 -18.07
N ALA A 413 -1.26 17.71 -17.85
CA ALA A 413 -2.60 18.12 -18.28
C ALA A 413 -2.65 18.46 -19.79
N SER A 414 -1.62 19.15 -20.30
CA SER A 414 -1.64 19.70 -21.67
C SER A 414 -0.59 19.12 -22.63
N GLY A 415 0.38 18.35 -22.13
CA GLY A 415 1.52 17.86 -22.93
C GLY A 415 2.53 18.95 -23.34
N ARG A 416 2.45 20.13 -22.72
CA ARG A 416 3.33 21.27 -23.04
C ARG A 416 4.56 21.28 -22.11
N PRO A 417 5.74 21.69 -22.60
CA PRO A 417 6.87 22.01 -21.73
C PRO A 417 6.48 23.06 -20.70
N LEU A 418 6.87 22.83 -19.44
CA LEU A 418 6.70 23.75 -18.32
C LEU A 418 7.89 24.71 -18.29
N LEU A 419 7.60 25.97 -18.55
CA LEU A 419 8.57 27.06 -18.61
C LEU A 419 8.32 28.11 -17.52
N ASP A 420 7.26 27.93 -16.74
CA ASP A 420 6.98 28.77 -15.58
C ASP A 420 7.71 28.24 -14.35
N TYR A 421 8.12 29.16 -13.47
CA TYR A 421 8.70 28.80 -12.17
C TYR A 421 7.66 28.22 -11.19
N GLN A 422 6.39 28.53 -11.42
CA GLN A 422 5.27 28.04 -10.62
C GLN A 422 4.56 26.91 -11.38
N PHE A 423 4.47 25.75 -10.73
CA PHE A 423 3.79 24.58 -11.26
C PHE A 423 3.23 23.76 -10.11
N TRP A 424 2.13 23.07 -10.38
CA TRP A 424 1.56 22.09 -9.47
C TRP A 424 2.33 20.77 -9.55
N LEU A 425 2.41 20.04 -8.43
CA LEU A 425 3.08 18.74 -8.30
C LEU A 425 2.12 17.71 -7.68
N CYS A 426 1.80 16.59 -8.34
CA CYS A 426 0.94 15.57 -7.71
C CYS A 426 1.66 14.99 -6.48
N PRO A 427 0.96 14.87 -5.33
CA PRO A 427 1.53 14.30 -4.12
C PRO A 427 1.91 12.82 -4.28
N SER A 428 1.27 12.07 -5.19
CA SER A 428 1.55 10.65 -5.41
C SER A 428 2.63 10.39 -6.47
N CYS A 429 2.45 10.86 -7.71
CA CYS A 429 3.39 10.54 -8.81
C CYS A 429 4.55 11.55 -8.96
N LYS A 430 4.49 12.71 -8.29
CA LYS A 430 5.48 13.79 -8.41
C LYS A 430 5.62 14.37 -9.82
N HIS A 431 4.63 14.16 -10.69
CA HIS A 431 4.54 14.83 -11.99
C HIS A 431 3.94 16.21 -11.87
N ARG A 432 4.24 17.03 -12.88
CA ARG A 432 3.98 18.47 -12.85
C ARG A 432 2.88 18.86 -13.84
N ALA A 433 2.14 19.90 -13.50
CA ALA A 433 1.17 20.53 -14.39
C ALA A 433 1.14 22.04 -14.18
N TYR A 434 0.66 22.80 -15.18
CA TYR A 434 0.33 24.21 -14.97
C TYR A 434 -0.81 24.34 -13.95
N GLU A 435 -0.67 25.24 -12.99
CA GLU A 435 -1.67 25.43 -11.91
C GLU A 435 -3.06 25.76 -12.46
N GLN A 436 -3.12 26.58 -13.52
CA GLN A 436 -4.38 26.98 -14.14
C GLN A 436 -5.10 25.82 -14.83
N GLU A 437 -4.34 24.86 -15.36
CA GLU A 437 -4.91 23.72 -16.09
C GLU A 437 -5.37 22.63 -15.14
N ILE A 438 -4.57 22.35 -14.10
CA ILE A 438 -4.87 21.26 -13.17
C ILE A 438 -6.12 21.54 -12.33
N GLN A 439 -6.47 22.81 -12.11
CA GLN A 439 -7.70 23.23 -11.41
C GLN A 439 -8.98 22.70 -12.06
N SER A 440 -8.96 22.38 -13.35
CA SER A 440 -10.10 21.80 -14.07
C SER A 440 -10.30 20.29 -13.79
N TYR A 441 -9.32 19.65 -13.13
CA TYR A 441 -9.31 18.22 -12.85
C TYR A 441 -9.61 17.95 -11.37
N LYS A 442 -10.42 16.92 -11.11
CA LYS A 442 -10.61 16.36 -9.76
C LYS A 442 -9.54 15.33 -9.38
N PHE A 443 -8.96 14.69 -10.39
CA PHE A 443 -7.95 13.65 -10.24
C PHE A 443 -6.78 13.93 -11.17
N CYS A 444 -5.57 13.61 -10.72
CA CYS A 444 -4.35 13.73 -11.51
C CYS A 444 -4.50 13.01 -12.86
N PRO A 445 -4.27 13.71 -13.99
CA PRO A 445 -4.42 13.12 -15.32
C PRO A 445 -3.55 11.89 -15.56
N LEU A 446 -2.40 11.77 -14.88
CA LEU A 446 -1.48 10.64 -15.04
C LEU A 446 -1.84 9.47 -14.13
N CYS A 447 -1.73 9.65 -12.80
CA CYS A 447 -1.84 8.57 -11.83
C CYS A 447 -3.23 8.42 -11.18
N HIS A 448 -4.14 9.36 -11.44
CA HIS A 448 -5.49 9.41 -10.87
C HIS A 448 -5.54 9.59 -9.33
N CYS A 449 -4.47 10.14 -8.73
CA CYS A 449 -4.48 10.70 -7.35
C CYS A 449 -5.57 11.78 -7.25
N GLU A 450 -6.31 11.87 -6.14
CA GLU A 450 -7.19 13.03 -5.89
C GLU A 450 -6.32 14.29 -5.70
N ILE A 451 -6.74 15.41 -6.30
CA ILE A 451 -5.97 16.67 -6.37
C ILE A 451 -6.21 17.57 -5.16
#